data_AF-A0A1Q8YDJ8-F1
#
_entry.id   AF-A0A1Q8YDJ8-F1
#
_cell.length_a   1.000
_cell.length_b   1.000
_cell.length_c   1.000
_cell.angle_alpha   90.00
_cell.angle_beta   90.00
_cell.angle_gamma   90.00
#
_symmetry.space_group_name_H-M   'P 1'
#
loop_
_entity.id
_entity.type
_entity.pdbx_description
1 polymer ?
#
loop_
_entity_poly.entity_id
_entity_poly.type
_entity_poly.pdbx_seq_one_letter_code
_entity_poly.pdbx_strand_id
1 'polypeptide(L)'
;MKWIDRRVLLLLQEESLAEQGGASGLRDEGLLDSALARPLNVSLYEQPDAARLAPAYGLGLAKNHAFVDANKRVAFLAVGFFLAIIGYRLRAKQSDATLVML
;
A
#
# COMPACT_ATOMS: atom_id res chain seq x y z
N MET A 1 12.51 -6.31 -11.35
CA MET A 1 11.39 -6.48 -10.40
C MET A 1 10.30 -5.47 -10.75
N LYS A 2 9.02 -5.80 -10.54
CA LYS A 2 7.90 -4.87 -10.81
C LYS A 2 7.56 -4.08 -9.54
N TRP A 3 7.18 -2.82 -9.69
CA TRP A 3 6.86 -1.90 -8.60
C TRP A 3 5.48 -1.29 -8.81
N ILE A 4 4.86 -0.79 -7.73
CA ILE A 4 3.57 -0.10 -7.82
C ILE A 4 3.76 1.28 -8.45
N ASP A 5 3.02 1.57 -9.52
CA ASP A 5 2.90 2.92 -10.07
C ASP A 5 1.96 3.77 -9.19
N ARG A 6 2.29 5.05 -9.01
CA ARG A 6 1.49 5.98 -8.22
C ARG A 6 0.01 5.99 -8.62
N ARG A 7 -0.30 5.91 -9.91
CA ARG A 7 -1.68 5.92 -10.43
C ARG A 7 -2.48 4.74 -9.92
N VAL A 8 -1.85 3.59 -9.69
CA VAL A 8 -2.52 2.42 -9.11
C VAL A 8 -3.00 2.73 -7.70
N LEU A 9 -2.22 3.46 -6.90
CA LEU A 9 -2.65 3.81 -5.54
C LEU A 9 -3.83 4.79 -5.53
N LEU A 10 -3.85 5.75 -6.48
CA LEU A 10 -4.99 6.65 -6.67
C LEU A 10 -6.24 5.85 -7.07
N LEU A 11 -6.11 4.91 -8.01
CA LEU A 11 -7.22 4.04 -8.41
C LEU A 11 -7.71 3.16 -7.26
N LEU A 12 -6.80 2.54 -6.50
CA LEU A 12 -7.17 1.71 -5.34
C LEU A 12 -7.88 2.52 -4.26
N GLN A 13 -7.55 3.81 -4.10
CA GLN A 13 -8.31 4.71 -3.23
C GLN A 13 -9.73 4.88 -3.74
N GLU A 14 -9.89 5.30 -4.99
CA GLU A 14 -11.21 5.54 -5.60
C GLU A 14 -12.10 4.30 -5.56
N GLU A 15 -11.57 3.13 -5.91
CA GLU A 15 -12.29 1.85 -5.80
C GLU A 15 -12.70 1.56 -4.34
N SER A 16 -11.79 1.74 -3.39
CA SER A 16 -12.10 1.54 -1.97
C SER A 16 -13.17 2.51 -1.46
N LEU A 17 -13.19 3.75 -1.95
CA LEU A 17 -14.19 4.75 -1.59
C LEU A 17 -15.54 4.47 -2.25
N ALA A 18 -15.54 3.96 -3.48
CA ALA A 18 -16.77 3.56 -4.17
C ALA A 18 -17.48 2.41 -3.43
N GLU A 19 -16.72 1.46 -2.87
CA GLU A 19 -17.28 0.32 -2.14
C GLU A 19 -17.72 0.65 -0.71
N GLN A 20 -16.97 1.50 -0.01
CA GLN A 20 -17.08 1.64 1.46
C GLN A 20 -17.33 3.07 1.93
N GLY A 21 -17.35 4.04 1.03
CA GLY A 21 -17.46 5.46 1.33
C GLY A 21 -16.19 6.08 1.91
N GLY A 22 -16.24 7.40 2.06
CA GLY A 22 -15.17 8.25 2.58
C GLY A 22 -14.93 9.49 1.71
N ALA A 23 -13.90 10.26 2.06
CA ALA A 23 -13.51 11.45 1.31
C ALA A 23 -12.41 11.14 0.27
N SER A 24 -12.67 11.50 -0.99
CA SER A 24 -11.67 11.44 -2.06
C SER A 24 -10.63 12.54 -1.92
N GLY A 25 -9.48 12.31 -2.54
CA GLY A 25 -8.43 13.30 -2.68
C GLY A 25 -7.15 12.92 -1.96
N LEU A 26 -6.09 13.58 -2.42
CA LEU A 26 -4.78 13.48 -1.83
C LEU A 26 -4.55 14.66 -0.89
N ARG A 27 -4.07 14.37 0.30
CA ARG A 27 -3.67 15.37 1.28
C ARG A 27 -2.27 15.90 0.98
N ASP A 28 -1.35 15.01 0.63
CA ASP A 28 0.05 15.37 0.41
C ASP A 28 0.71 14.42 -0.60
N GLU A 29 1.18 14.99 -1.72
CA GLU A 29 1.88 14.27 -2.78
C GLU A 29 3.24 13.72 -2.34
N GLY A 30 4.01 14.50 -1.59
CA GLY A 30 5.34 14.10 -1.14
C GLY A 30 5.27 12.94 -0.16
N LEU A 31 4.21 12.86 0.66
CA LEU A 31 3.97 11.73 1.55
C LEU A 31 3.59 10.45 0.79
N LEU A 32 2.90 10.55 -0.34
CA LEU A 32 2.61 9.41 -1.21
C LEU A 32 3.89 8.90 -1.89
N ASP A 33 4.67 9.82 -2.47
CA ASP A 33 5.93 9.49 -3.14
C ASP A 33 6.95 8.90 -2.16
N SER A 34 7.01 9.44 -0.93
CA SER A 34 7.81 8.89 0.17
C SER A 34 7.40 7.45 0.52
N ALA A 35 6.10 7.16 0.54
CA ALA A 35 5.62 5.81 0.83
C ALA A 35 5.99 4.82 -0.30
N LEU A 36 5.90 5.24 -1.56
CA LEU A 36 6.31 4.45 -2.72
C LEU A 36 7.82 4.20 -2.74
N ALA A 37 8.63 5.16 -2.32
CA ALA A 37 10.10 5.04 -2.30
C ALA A 37 10.63 4.08 -1.23
N ARG A 38 9.88 3.83 -0.15
CA ARG A 38 10.32 2.96 0.96
C ARG A 38 10.78 1.56 0.52
N PRO A 39 9.96 0.74 -0.17
CA PRO A 39 10.38 -0.59 -0.61
C PRO A 39 11.53 -0.55 -1.63
N LEU A 40 11.63 0.50 -2.44
CA LEU A 40 12.78 0.68 -3.34
C LEU A 40 14.05 0.87 -2.51
N ASN A 41 14.02 1.73 -1.50
CA ASN A 41 15.15 1.94 -0.59
C ASN A 41 15.55 0.63 0.09
N VAL A 42 14.60 -0.16 0.60
CA VAL A 42 14.91 -1.49 1.19
C VAL A 42 15.61 -2.40 0.18
N SER A 43 15.19 -2.41 -1.09
CA SER A 43 15.83 -3.22 -2.13
C SER A 43 17.23 -2.76 -2.56
N LEU A 44 17.63 -1.54 -2.22
CA LEU A 44 18.96 -1.02 -2.56
C LEU A 44 20.04 -1.47 -1.56
N TYR A 45 19.66 -1.64 -0.29
CA TYR A 45 20.60 -1.96 0.79
C TYR A 45 20.61 -3.45 1.17
N GLU A 46 19.57 -4.19 0.78
CA GLU A 46 19.39 -5.60 1.09
C GLU A 46 19.10 -6.40 -0.20
N GLN A 47 19.11 -7.73 -0.14
CA GLN A 47 18.44 -8.58 -1.13
C GLN A 47 17.12 -9.10 -0.53
N PRO A 48 16.13 -8.21 -0.32
CA PRO A 48 14.91 -8.56 0.41
C PRO A 48 14.02 -9.47 -0.43
N ASP A 49 13.31 -10.36 0.24
CA ASP A 49 12.25 -11.15 -0.37
C ASP A 49 10.92 -10.39 -0.42
N ALA A 50 9.90 -11.03 -1.01
CA ALA A 50 8.54 -10.50 -1.07
C ALA A 50 7.97 -10.17 0.32
N ALA A 51 8.30 -10.98 1.34
CA ALA A 51 7.83 -10.82 2.71
C ALA A 51 8.45 -9.60 3.40
N ARG A 52 9.61 -9.13 2.95
CA ARG A 52 10.23 -7.88 3.43
C ARG A 52 9.73 -6.65 2.68
N LEU A 53 9.50 -6.76 1.37
CA LEU A 53 9.10 -5.63 0.52
C LEU A 53 7.62 -5.27 0.62
N ALA A 54 6.72 -6.24 0.65
CA ALA A 54 5.28 -5.95 0.66
C ALA A 54 4.86 -5.17 1.92
N PRO A 55 5.28 -5.54 3.15
CA PRO A 55 4.96 -4.77 4.34
C PRO A 55 5.55 -3.35 4.34
N ALA A 56 6.63 -3.10 3.60
CA ALA A 56 7.20 -1.75 3.48
C ALA A 56 6.24 -0.78 2.75
N TYR A 57 5.51 -1.26 1.73
CA TYR A 57 4.40 -0.50 1.13
C TYR A 57 3.29 -0.24 2.14
N GLY A 58 2.81 -1.30 2.81
CA GLY A 58 1.70 -1.20 3.76
C GLY A 58 2.00 -0.22 4.91
N LEU A 59 3.17 -0.35 5.54
CA LEU A 59 3.59 0.53 6.63
C LEU A 59 3.73 1.98 6.18
N GLY A 60 4.34 2.20 5.01
CA GLY A 60 4.54 3.53 4.46
C GLY A 60 3.20 4.23 4.21
N LEU A 61 2.30 3.57 3.50
CA LEU A 61 1.00 4.13 3.11
C LEU A 61 0.07 4.33 4.31
N ALA A 62 0.06 3.40 5.28
CA ALA A 62 -0.77 3.51 6.46
C ALA A 62 -0.35 4.66 7.39
N LYS A 63 0.96 4.92 7.51
CA LYS A 63 1.51 5.92 8.44
C LYS A 63 1.74 7.29 7.84
N ASN A 64 1.97 7.38 6.53
CA ASN A 64 2.27 8.67 5.90
C ASN A 64 1.03 9.57 5.73
N HIS A 65 -0.19 9.02 5.85
CA HIS A 65 -1.43 9.81 5.75
C HIS A 65 -1.49 10.69 4.48
N ALA A 66 -1.02 10.16 3.36
CA ALA A 66 -0.93 10.88 2.10
C ALA A 66 -2.31 11.19 1.49
N PHE A 67 -3.33 10.37 1.80
CA PHE A 67 -4.70 10.54 1.35
C PHE A 67 -5.55 11.26 2.39
N VAL A 68 -6.61 11.94 1.95
CA VAL A 68 -7.61 12.55 2.85
C VAL A 68 -8.31 11.48 3.70
N ASP A 69 -8.69 10.37 3.07
CA ASP A 69 -9.26 9.19 3.71
C ASP A 69 -8.74 7.91 3.03
N ALA A 70 -9.05 6.74 3.61
CA ALA A 70 -8.75 5.41 3.11
C ALA A 70 -7.27 4.99 3.14
N ASN A 71 -6.37 5.74 3.80
CA ASN A 71 -4.94 5.42 3.91
C ASN A 71 -4.65 3.94 4.28
N LYS A 72 -5.31 3.43 5.34
CA LYS A 72 -5.14 2.03 5.79
C LYS A 72 -5.70 1.01 4.79
N ARG A 73 -6.80 1.34 4.11
CA ARG A 73 -7.43 0.49 3.10
C ARG A 73 -6.54 0.40 1.85
N VAL A 74 -6.06 1.55 1.36
CA VAL A 74 -5.09 1.63 0.27
C VAL A 74 -3.79 0.93 0.62
N ALA A 75 -3.30 1.05 1.86
CA ALA A 75 -2.12 0.34 2.33
C ALA A 75 -2.27 -1.18 2.23
N PHE A 76 -3.40 -1.73 2.69
CA PHE A 76 -3.68 -3.16 2.59
C PHE A 76 -3.81 -3.63 1.14
N LEU A 77 -4.54 -2.86 0.31
CA LEU A 77 -4.68 -3.15 -1.12
C LEU A 77 -3.33 -3.12 -1.85
N ALA A 78 -2.46 -2.17 -1.51
CA ALA A 78 -1.11 -2.07 -2.07
C ALA A 78 -0.24 -3.29 -1.75
N VAL A 79 -0.31 -3.81 -0.51
CA VAL A 79 0.38 -5.06 -0.12
C VAL A 79 -0.09 -6.23 -0.99
N GLY A 80 -1.41 -6.41 -1.11
CA GLY A 80 -1.98 -7.46 -1.94
C GLY A 80 -1.63 -7.33 -3.42
N PHE A 81 -1.73 -6.11 -3.96
CA PHE A 81 -1.41 -5.81 -5.35
C PHE A 81 0.07 -6.03 -5.66
N PHE A 82 0.98 -5.55 -4.79
CA PHE A 82 2.42 -5.77 -4.96
C PHE A 82 2.73 -7.27 -5.02
N LEU A 83 2.23 -8.05 -4.06
CA LEU A 83 2.42 -9.50 -4.06
C LEU A 83 1.89 -10.14 -5.35
N ALA A 84 0.72 -9.73 -5.82
CA ALA A 84 0.14 -10.25 -7.05
C ALA A 84 1.02 -9.98 -8.28
N ILE A 85 1.56 -8.76 -8.45
CA ILE A 85 2.39 -8.42 -9.62
C ILE A 85 3.75 -9.14 -9.62
N ILE A 86 4.24 -9.58 -8.46
CA ILE A 86 5.45 -10.41 -8.33
C ILE A 86 5.15 -11.92 -8.22
N GLY A 87 3.91 -12.35 -8.46
CA GLY A 87 3.53 -13.76 -8.58
C GLY A 87 3.12 -14.46 -7.29
N TYR A 88 2.92 -13.72 -6.21
CA TYR A 88 2.47 -14.23 -4.91
C TYR A 88 1.00 -13.92 -4.65
N ARG A 89 0.35 -14.76 -3.84
CA ARG A 89 -1.03 -14.52 -3.40
C ARG A 89 -1.06 -14.23 -1.90
N LEU A 90 -1.55 -13.06 -1.53
CA LEU A 90 -1.81 -12.73 -0.13
C LEU A 90 -2.92 -13.66 0.41
N ARG A 91 -2.63 -14.38 1.49
CA ARG A 91 -3.59 -15.18 2.24
C ARG A 91 -3.64 -14.64 3.66
N ALA A 92 -4.73 -13.95 3.99
CA ALA A 92 -5.00 -13.44 5.33
C ALA A 92 -6.49 -13.62 5.64
N LYS A 93 -6.82 -13.98 6.88
CA LYS A 93 -8.20 -13.87 7.35
C LYS A 93 -8.54 -12.40 7.55
N GLN A 94 -9.81 -12.04 7.37
CA GLN A 94 -10.25 -10.66 7.57
C GLN A 94 -9.96 -10.16 8.99
N SER A 95 -10.09 -11.03 10.01
CA SER A 95 -9.72 -10.73 11.39
C SER A 95 -8.27 -10.32 11.54
N ASP A 96 -7.36 -11.06 10.90
CA ASP A 96 -5.91 -10.87 11.03
C ASP A 96 -5.49 -9.60 10.28
N ALA A 97 -6.04 -9.39 9.08
CA ALA A 97 -5.82 -8.17 8.31
C ALA A 97 -6.29 -6.92 9.05
N THR A 98 -7.45 -7.00 9.70
CA THR A 98 -8.01 -5.90 10.50
C THR A 98 -7.11 -5.60 11.69
N LEU A 99 -6.68 -6.62 12.44
CA LEU A 99 -5.80 -6.44 13.60
C LEU A 99 -4.47 -5.76 13.23
N VAL A 100 -3.90 -6.08 12.07
CA VAL A 100 -2.63 -5.50 11.60
C VAL A 100 -2.79 -4.07 11.10
N MET A 101 -3.96 -3.69 10.60
CA MET A 101 -4.20 -2.39 9.97
C MET A 101 -4.86 -1.36 10.88
N LEU A 102 -5.31 -1.74 12.09
CA LEU A 102 -5.83 -0.83 13.12
C LEU A 102 -4.70 -0.08 13.84
#